data_AF-A0A7V5N228-F1
#
_entry.id   AF-A0A7V5N228-F1
#
_cell.length_a   1.000
_cell.length_b   1.000
_cell.length_c   1.000
_cell.angle_alpha   90.00
_cell.angle_beta   90.00
_cell.angle_gamma   90.00
#
_symmetry.space_group_name_H-M   'P 1'
#
loop_
_entity.id
_entity.type
_entity.pdbx_description
1 polymer ?
#
loop_
_entity_poly.entity_id
_entity_poly.type
_entity_poly.pdbx_seq_one_letter_code
_entity_poly.pdbx_strand_id
1 'polypeptide(L)'
;VDPGAFRGAQQRESHRRKGSAYQKRTEAYSYTPLTPGAKTKHMKAFLVQIEPRSDHDMVEYQHEGEEFIYVLKGKLEVRVGEHLRVLEEGQSIHFNSGIRHQLRNLSDVPMELIVVVYTP
;
A
#
# COMPACT_ATOMS: atom_id res chain seq x y z
N VAL A 1 -25.26 -23.67 -16.19
CA VAL A 1 -24.68 -22.81 -15.14
C VAL A 1 -25.00 -21.37 -15.50
N ASP A 2 -25.67 -20.63 -14.61
CA ASP A 2 -26.07 -19.24 -14.86
C ASP A 2 -24.84 -18.31 -14.79
N PRO A 3 -24.42 -17.66 -15.89
CA PRO A 3 -23.26 -16.77 -15.90
C PRO A 3 -23.41 -15.54 -14.99
N GLY A 4 -24.65 -15.10 -14.71
CA GLY A 4 -24.94 -13.94 -13.87
C GLY A 4 -24.68 -14.20 -12.39
N ALA A 5 -24.98 -15.41 -11.92
CA ALA A 5 -24.73 -15.83 -10.54
C ALA A 5 -23.22 -15.89 -10.22
N PHE A 6 -22.39 -16.32 -11.19
CA PHE A 6 -20.94 -16.37 -11.05
C PHE A 6 -20.29 -14.98 -10.94
N ARG A 7 -20.72 -14.01 -11.76
CA ARG A 7 -20.23 -12.62 -11.67
C ARG A 7 -20.59 -11.95 -10.34
N GLY A 8 -21.80 -12.18 -9.84
CA GLY A 8 -22.25 -11.60 -8.56
C GLY A 8 -21.44 -12.10 -7.35
N ALA A 9 -21.03 -13.36 -7.36
CA ALA A 9 -20.21 -13.94 -6.29
C ALA A 9 -18.78 -13.34 -6.26
N GLN A 10 -18.12 -13.25 -7.42
CA GLN A 10 -16.76 -12.67 -7.53
C GLN A 10 -16.71 -11.20 -7.08
N GLN A 11 -17.73 -10.41 -7.44
CA GLN A 11 -17.78 -9.00 -7.06
C GLN A 11 -17.96 -8.82 -5.54
N ARG A 12 -18.79 -9.65 -4.91
CA ARG A 12 -18.98 -9.65 -3.45
C ARG A 12 -17.71 -10.05 -2.71
N GLU A 13 -16.99 -11.05 -3.20
CA GLU A 13 -15.73 -11.50 -2.61
C GLU A 13 -14.63 -10.44 -2.71
N SER A 14 -14.48 -9.79 -3.87
CA SER A 14 -13.55 -8.67 -4.07
C SER A 14 -13.85 -7.52 -3.08
N HIS A 15 -15.12 -7.12 -2.96
CA HIS A 15 -15.53 -6.08 -2.00
C HIS A 15 -15.20 -6.47 -0.55
N ARG A 16 -15.40 -7.75 -0.18
CA ARG A 16 -15.05 -8.25 1.16
C ARG A 16 -13.54 -8.17 1.41
N ARG A 17 -12.72 -8.58 0.44
CA ARG A 17 -11.25 -8.53 0.53
C ARG A 17 -10.73 -7.09 0.62
N LYS A 18 -11.25 -6.17 -0.21
CA LYS A 18 -10.93 -4.74 -0.13
C LYS A 18 -11.27 -4.15 1.24
N GLY A 19 -12.40 -4.57 1.81
CA GLY A 19 -12.85 -4.15 3.13
C GLY A 19 -11.96 -4.66 4.26
N SER A 20 -11.53 -5.92 4.21
CA SER A 20 -10.62 -6.49 5.23
C SER A 20 -9.23 -5.89 5.16
N ALA A 21 -8.69 -5.67 3.96
CA ALA A 21 -7.35 -5.11 3.79
C ALA A 21 -7.27 -3.64 4.22
N TYR A 22 -8.34 -2.86 4.01
CA TYR A 22 -8.45 -1.51 4.56
C TYR A 22 -8.50 -1.52 6.09
N GLN A 23 -9.32 -2.40 6.67
CA GLN A 23 -9.47 -2.53 8.13
C GLN A 23 -8.13 -2.84 8.80
N LYS A 24 -7.40 -3.84 8.30
CA LYS A 24 -6.07 -4.21 8.81
C LYS A 24 -5.07 -3.05 8.72
N ARG A 25 -5.06 -2.30 7.61
CA ARG A 25 -4.21 -1.11 7.46
C ARG A 25 -4.58 -0.04 8.49
N THR A 26 -5.87 0.25 8.68
CA THR A 26 -6.29 1.25 9.69
C THR A 26 -6.04 0.82 11.15
N GLU A 27 -5.85 -0.48 11.40
CA GLU A 27 -5.48 -1.02 12.70
C GLU A 27 -3.96 -1.10 12.90
N ALA A 28 -3.18 -1.08 11.81
CA ALA A 28 -1.72 -1.11 11.87
C ALA A 28 -1.17 0.28 12.25
N TYR A 29 -0.35 0.30 13.30
CA TYR A 29 0.17 1.54 13.90
C TYR A 29 0.93 2.44 12.92
N SER A 30 1.59 1.84 11.92
CA SER A 30 2.37 2.54 10.90
C SER A 30 1.51 3.22 9.82
N TYR A 31 0.18 3.13 9.85
CA TYR A 31 -0.71 3.67 8.81
C TYR A 31 -1.74 4.65 9.39
N THR A 32 -1.64 5.91 9.00
CA THR A 32 -2.68 6.91 9.25
C THR A 32 -3.51 7.12 7.99
N PRO A 33 -4.83 6.86 7.98
CA PRO A 33 -5.66 7.03 6.80
C PRO A 33 -5.82 8.51 6.42
N LEU A 34 -5.47 8.87 5.19
CA LEU A 34 -5.69 10.21 4.61
C LEU A 34 -7.01 10.29 3.83
N THR A 35 -7.62 9.14 3.52
CA THR A 35 -8.95 9.03 2.91
C THR A 35 -9.91 8.29 3.87
N PRO A 36 -10.43 8.97 4.91
CA PRO A 36 -11.35 8.34 5.85
C PRO A 36 -12.63 7.86 5.15
N GLY A 37 -13.18 6.73 5.60
CA GLY A 37 -14.38 6.14 4.99
C GLY A 37 -14.17 5.47 3.63
N ALA A 38 -12.92 5.32 3.17
CA ALA A 38 -12.59 4.75 1.86
C ALA A 38 -12.68 3.20 1.77
N LYS A 39 -13.38 2.54 2.71
CA LYS A 39 -13.42 1.07 2.82
C LYS A 39 -13.80 0.37 1.51
N THR A 40 -14.79 0.92 0.80
CA THR A 40 -15.31 0.41 -0.48
C THR A 40 -14.82 1.19 -1.70
N LYS A 41 -13.96 2.19 -1.51
CA LYS A 41 -13.43 3.00 -2.61
C LYS A 41 -12.28 2.26 -3.27
N HIS A 42 -12.11 2.52 -4.57
CA HIS A 42 -11.00 1.96 -5.34
C HIS A 42 -9.67 2.55 -4.88
N MET A 43 -9.62 3.85 -4.59
CA MET A 43 -8.41 4.55 -4.17
C MET A 43 -8.43 4.84 -2.68
N LYS A 44 -7.32 4.56 -2.01
CA LYS A 44 -7.08 4.80 -0.58
C LYS A 44 -5.70 5.43 -0.41
N ALA A 45 -5.59 6.49 0.37
CA ALA A 45 -4.31 7.11 0.69
C ALA A 45 -4.02 6.99 2.19
N PHE A 46 -2.75 6.79 2.51
CA PHE A 46 -2.23 6.64 3.86
C PHE A 46 -0.97 7.48 4.04
N LEU A 47 -0.83 8.10 5.20
CA LEU A 47 0.45 8.55 5.71
C LEU A 47 1.09 7.36 6.42
N VAL A 48 2.28 6.96 5.97
CA VAL A 48 3.01 5.82 6.51
C VAL A 48 4.28 6.33 7.20
N GLN A 49 4.52 5.83 8.42
CA GLN A 49 5.72 6.10 9.20
C GLN A 49 6.53 4.83 9.40
N ILE A 50 7.84 4.92 9.15
CA ILE A 50 8.77 3.80 9.29
C ILE A 50 9.94 4.27 10.15
N GLU A 51 10.26 3.48 11.18
CA GLU A 51 11.34 3.77 12.12
C GLU A 51 12.72 3.86 11.44
N PRO A 52 13.69 4.55 12.05
CA PRO A 52 15.05 4.62 11.52
C PRO A 52 15.62 3.23 11.25
N ARG A 53 16.30 3.08 10.11
CA ARG A 53 17.09 1.88 9.75
C ARG A 53 16.31 0.55 9.76
N SER A 54 14.97 0.60 9.74
CA SER A 54 14.10 -0.58 9.81
C SER A 54 13.39 -0.86 8.49
N ASP A 55 12.94 -2.10 8.34
CA ASP A 55 11.97 -2.46 7.31
C ASP A 55 10.57 -2.00 7.74
N HIS A 56 9.69 -1.75 6.77
CA HIS A 56 8.29 -1.46 7.01
C HIS A 56 7.53 -2.73 7.40
N ASP A 57 6.76 -2.67 8.48
CA ASP A 57 5.88 -3.77 8.86
C ASP A 57 4.60 -3.72 8.00
N MET A 58 4.67 -4.34 6.82
CA MET A 58 3.60 -4.29 5.84
C MET A 58 2.45 -5.23 6.18
N VAL A 59 1.22 -4.73 6.07
CA VAL A 59 0.01 -5.57 6.17
C VAL A 59 -0.06 -6.60 5.05
N GLU A 60 0.36 -6.22 3.84
CA GLU A 60 0.42 -7.07 2.65
C GLU A 60 1.66 -6.69 1.84
N TYR A 61 2.45 -7.70 1.44
CA TYR A 61 3.64 -7.52 0.59
C TYR A 61 3.33 -7.70 -0.90
N GLN A 62 2.07 -7.99 -1.24
CA GLN A 62 1.56 -8.18 -2.60
C GLN A 62 0.04 -8.06 -2.54
N HIS A 63 -0.55 -7.22 -3.39
CA HIS A 63 -2.01 -7.01 -3.43
C HIS A 63 -2.47 -6.59 -4.83
N GLU A 64 -3.75 -6.72 -5.13
CA GLU A 64 -4.26 -6.39 -6.46
C GLU A 64 -4.31 -4.88 -6.68
N GLY A 65 -3.89 -4.45 -7.88
CA GLY A 65 -4.03 -3.09 -8.38
C GLY A 65 -2.69 -2.38 -8.49
N GLU A 66 -2.67 -1.10 -8.12
CA GLU A 66 -1.55 -0.20 -8.33
C GLU A 66 -1.21 0.55 -7.04
N GLU A 67 0.07 0.84 -6.85
CA GLU A 67 0.57 1.54 -5.68
C GLU A 67 1.50 2.68 -6.11
N PHE A 68 1.25 3.84 -5.51
CA PHE A 68 2.04 5.03 -5.68
C PHE A 68 2.58 5.46 -4.32
N ILE A 69 3.90 5.69 -4.24
CA ILE A 69 4.59 6.11 -3.02
C ILE A 69 5.32 7.41 -3.30
N TYR A 70 5.15 8.38 -2.41
CA TYR A 70 5.87 9.66 -2.41
C TYR A 70 6.59 9.85 -1.08
N VAL A 71 7.88 10.20 -1.13
CA VAL A 71 8.70 10.42 0.07
C VAL A 71 8.50 11.85 0.56
N LEU A 72 7.86 12.00 1.73
CA LEU A 72 7.73 13.30 2.40
C LEU A 72 8.99 13.67 3.17
N LYS A 73 9.57 12.69 3.87
CA LYS A 73 10.74 12.87 4.73
C LYS A 73 11.54 11.57 4.80
N GLY A 74 12.87 11.64 4.81
CA GLY A 74 13.77 10.49 4.94
C GLY A 74 14.21 9.90 3.59
N LYS A 75 14.73 8.67 3.63
CA LYS A 75 15.30 7.97 2.47
C LYS A 75 14.76 6.55 2.37
N LEU A 76 14.03 6.27 1.31
CA LEU A 76 13.33 5.00 1.09
C LEU A 76 14.13 4.09 0.17
N GLU A 77 14.39 2.85 0.62
CA GLU A 77 14.66 1.74 -0.29
C GLU A 77 13.36 1.00 -0.58
N VAL A 78 13.02 0.86 -1.85
CA VAL A 78 11.86 0.10 -2.32
C VAL A 78 12.35 -1.03 -3.21
N ARG A 79 11.99 -2.27 -2.84
CA ARG A 79 12.18 -3.45 -3.68
C ARG A 79 10.85 -3.83 -4.29
N VAL A 80 10.79 -4.01 -5.61
CA VAL A 80 9.63 -4.48 -6.36
C VAL A 80 10.08 -5.63 -7.26
N GLY A 81 9.73 -6.87 -6.89
CA GLY A 81 10.31 -8.07 -7.48
C GLY A 81 11.83 -8.07 -7.30
N GLU A 82 12.57 -8.23 -8.39
CA GLU A 82 14.04 -8.22 -8.41
C GLU A 82 14.64 -6.80 -8.50
N HIS A 83 13.79 -5.78 -8.67
CA HIS A 83 14.26 -4.41 -8.85
C HIS A 83 14.32 -3.68 -7.51
N LEU A 84 15.47 -3.07 -7.24
CA LEU A 84 15.70 -2.23 -6.07
C LEU A 84 15.88 -0.78 -6.52
N ARG A 85 15.21 0.14 -5.84
CA ARG A 85 15.38 1.58 -6.04
C ARG A 85 15.50 2.28 -4.70
N VAL A 86 16.27 3.35 -4.70
CA VAL A 86 16.39 4.26 -3.56
C VAL A 86 15.78 5.59 -3.95
N LEU A 87 14.91 6.13 -3.11
CA LEU A 87 14.20 7.37 -3.29
C LEU A 87 14.53 8.32 -2.14
N GLU A 88 14.87 9.56 -2.49
CA GLU A 88 15.07 10.67 -1.58
C GLU A 88 13.77 11.48 -1.39
N GLU A 89 13.79 12.43 -0.45
CA GLU A 89 12.67 13.37 -0.24
C GLU A 89 12.23 14.05 -1.54
N GLY A 90 10.91 14.13 -1.73
CA GLY A 90 10.30 14.71 -2.93
C GLY A 90 10.23 13.77 -4.13
N GLN A 91 10.82 12.57 -4.04
CA GLN A 91 10.76 11.57 -5.12
C GLN A 91 9.57 10.61 -4.92
N SER A 92 9.20 9.94 -6.01
CA SER A 92 8.11 8.98 -6.01
C SER A 92 8.37 7.77 -6.88
N ILE A 93 7.57 6.73 -6.64
CA ILE A 93 7.51 5.53 -7.48
C ILE A 93 6.05 5.12 -7.66
N HIS A 94 5.74 4.60 -8.83
CA HIS A 94 4.50 3.93 -9.15
C HIS A 94 4.82 2.52 -9.65
N PHE A 95 4.06 1.53 -9.20
CA PHE A 95 4.23 0.15 -9.66
C PHE A 95 2.94 -0.67 -9.53
N ASN A 96 2.92 -1.81 -10.21
CA ASN A 96 1.88 -2.83 -10.07
C ASN A 96 2.05 -3.53 -8.71
N SER A 97 1.08 -3.34 -7.81
CA SER A 97 1.07 -3.89 -6.46
C SER A 97 0.97 -5.40 -6.40
N GLY A 98 0.58 -6.01 -7.52
CA GLY A 98 0.54 -7.45 -7.72
C GLY A 98 1.94 -8.06 -7.81
N ILE A 99 2.99 -7.23 -7.88
CA ILE A 99 4.38 -7.67 -7.72
C ILE A 99 4.74 -7.57 -6.24
N ARG A 100 5.43 -8.59 -5.72
CA ARG A 100 5.93 -8.58 -4.34
C ARG A 100 6.82 -7.36 -4.11
N HIS A 101 6.54 -6.59 -3.07
CA HIS A 101 7.28 -5.38 -2.76
C HIS A 101 7.59 -5.24 -1.26
N GLN A 102 8.66 -4.52 -0.96
CA GLN A 102 9.15 -4.24 0.39
C GLN A 102 9.66 -2.80 0.46
N LEU A 103 9.43 -2.15 1.60
CA LEU A 103 9.88 -0.79 1.89
C LEU A 103 10.83 -0.82 3.08
N ARG A 104 11.92 -0.07 3.02
CA ARG A 104 12.90 0.06 4.09
C ARG A 104 13.33 1.51 4.26
N ASN A 105 13.38 1.98 5.49
CA ASN A 105 13.97 3.28 5.81
C ASN A 105 15.49 3.14 5.91
N LEU A 106 16.22 3.87 5.07
CA LEU A 106 17.69 3.93 5.10
C LEU A 106 18.22 5.07 5.97
N SER A 107 17.38 6.00 6.39
CA SER A 107 17.80 7.15 7.20
C SER A 107 17.87 6.84 8.69
N ASP A 108 18.56 7.71 9.43
CA ASP A 108 18.70 7.65 10.90
C ASP A 108 17.56 8.39 11.64
N VAL A 109 16.55 8.85 10.91
CA VAL A 109 15.35 9.51 11.44
C VAL A 109 14.08 8.79 10.98
N PRO A 110 12.95 8.94 11.68
CA PRO A 110 11.68 8.41 11.18
C PRO A 110 11.37 8.97 9.79
N MET A 111 11.00 8.08 8.87
CA MET A 111 10.64 8.39 7.50
C MET A 111 9.12 8.53 7.38
N GLU A 112 8.68 9.47 6.53
CA GLU A 112 7.25 9.72 6.26
C GLU A 112 6.98 9.56 4.76
N LEU A 113 5.94 8.79 4.44
CA LEU A 113 5.54 8.50 3.07
C LEU A 113 4.05 8.80 2.87
N ILE A 114 3.68 9.31 1.69
CA ILE A 114 2.31 9.16 1.19
C ILE A 114 2.27 7.86 0.39
N VAL A 115 1.42 6.94 0.79
CA VAL A 115 1.17 5.68 0.09
C VAL A 115 -0.27 5.68 -0.41
N VAL A 116 -0.45 5.59 -1.72
CA VAL A 116 -1.75 5.49 -2.38
C VAL A 116 -1.89 4.10 -2.96
N VAL A 117 -2.95 3.39 -2.56
CA VAL A 117 -3.32 2.09 -3.08
C VAL A 117 -4.59 2.23 -3.89
N TYR A 118 -4.52 1.82 -5.16
CA TYR A 118 -5.68 1.63 -6.03
C TYR A 118 -5.98 0.14 -6.14
N THR A 119 -7.24 -0.25 -5.92
CA THR A 119 -7.73 -1.61 -6.19
C THR A 119 -8.96 -1.54 -7.12
N PRO A 120 -8.90 -2.15 -8.32
CA PRO A 120 -10.01 -2.17 -9.29
C PRO A 120 -11.23 -2.87 -8.73
#